data_AF-A0A3N5SP29-F1
#
_entry.id   AF-A0A3N5SP29-F1
#
_cell.length_a   1.000
_cell.length_b   1.000
_cell.length_c   1.000
_cell.angle_alpha   90.00
_cell.angle_beta   90.00
_cell.angle_gamma   90.00
#
_symmetry.space_group_name_H-M   'P 1'
#
loop_
_entity.id
_entity.type
_entity.pdbx_description
1 polymer ?
#
loop_
_entity_poly.entity_id
_entity_poly.type
_entity_poly.pdbx_seq_one_letter_code
_entity_poly.pdbx_strand_id
1 'polypeptide(L)'
;MKLDVLLGGLENPQPAVRLDVVRVLGMLDETRALDALRRCYPAETDPDVRNALAWAGKRLYQAQQAGYSTIDELFRFFNIDKEIENTPDDSEQQLLDKMADSLHQDLLSMQERAHKKKVGLAIAAGLAGGVVAGASVGLTMLAGGLASGADASSTGMGGRPQIGTTRTPPTAPANTEITIWLRRFRESPAPEQREQAAIQLCELNNPKALPHLAAAFLNDDSPQVRQAAQRYGKILYWRAVYWEMEQNGTIAEEMMRRAAAMGKTIRTPKSGPAGIGGSMPLPDSAAPGTPAAGPAQGSTPEGDVDVGEILRKAKEARQARHRKQGR
;
A
#
# COMPACT_ATOMS: atom_id res chain seq x y z
N MET A 1 -4.64 7.93 -6.59
CA MET A 1 -5.86 8.60 -7.09
C MET A 1 -6.91 8.32 -6.05
N LYS A 2 -7.40 9.36 -5.40
CA LYS A 2 -8.31 9.28 -4.25
C LYS A 2 -9.75 9.20 -4.73
N LEU A 3 -10.66 8.67 -3.90
CA LEU A 3 -12.09 8.66 -4.25
C LEU A 3 -12.59 10.10 -4.50
N ASP A 4 -12.25 11.04 -3.62
CA ASP A 4 -12.67 12.45 -3.77
C ASP A 4 -12.15 13.08 -5.07
N VAL A 5 -10.96 12.69 -5.52
CA VAL A 5 -10.40 13.15 -6.80
C VAL A 5 -11.21 12.58 -7.97
N LEU A 6 -11.64 11.32 -7.90
CA LEU A 6 -12.53 10.73 -8.88
C LEU A 6 -13.90 11.42 -8.85
N LEU A 7 -14.50 11.61 -7.67
CA LEU A 7 -15.80 12.25 -7.53
C LEU A 7 -15.79 13.70 -8.04
N GLY A 8 -14.76 14.48 -7.71
CA GLY A 8 -14.58 15.83 -8.28
C GLY A 8 -14.36 15.83 -9.80
N GLY A 9 -13.79 14.75 -10.33
CA GLY A 9 -13.64 14.56 -11.77
C GLY A 9 -14.96 14.39 -12.53
N LEU A 10 -16.04 14.00 -11.87
CA LEU A 10 -17.39 13.93 -12.46
C LEU A 10 -17.95 15.32 -12.79
N GLU A 11 -17.42 16.38 -12.19
CA GLU A 11 -17.85 17.77 -12.43
C GLU A 11 -16.92 18.50 -13.41
N ASN A 12 -15.94 17.80 -13.99
CA ASN A 12 -14.97 18.43 -14.88
C ASN A 12 -15.66 19.01 -16.13
N PRO A 13 -15.32 20.23 -16.59
CA PRO A 13 -15.93 20.82 -17.78
C PRO A 13 -15.68 19.99 -19.06
N GLN A 14 -14.56 19.27 -19.14
CA GLN A 14 -14.22 18.45 -20.30
C GLN A 14 -14.93 17.07 -20.25
N PRO A 15 -15.80 16.74 -21.23
CA PRO A 15 -16.51 15.47 -21.25
C PRO A 15 -15.58 14.24 -21.25
N ALA A 16 -14.43 14.35 -21.92
CA ALA A 16 -13.44 13.27 -21.95
C ALA A 16 -12.94 12.88 -20.55
N VAL A 17 -12.73 13.87 -19.66
CA VAL A 17 -12.30 13.61 -18.28
C VAL A 17 -13.41 12.94 -17.48
N ARG A 18 -14.65 13.44 -17.60
CA ARG A 18 -15.82 12.83 -16.94
C ARG A 18 -16.01 11.38 -17.40
N LEU A 19 -15.89 11.13 -18.71
CA LEU A 19 -15.99 9.80 -19.28
C LEU A 19 -14.94 8.85 -18.68
N ASP A 20 -13.67 9.25 -18.63
CA ASP A 20 -12.60 8.43 -18.06
C ASP A 20 -12.86 8.13 -16.58
N VAL A 21 -13.31 9.11 -15.79
CA VAL A 21 -13.66 8.95 -14.38
C VAL A 21 -14.77 7.93 -14.20
N VAL A 22 -15.87 8.04 -14.97
CA VAL A 22 -17.00 7.12 -14.88
C VAL A 22 -16.60 5.69 -15.25
N ARG A 23 -15.75 5.54 -16.28
CA ARG A 23 -15.18 4.24 -16.68
C ARG A 23 -14.34 3.63 -15.58
N VAL A 24 -13.50 4.43 -14.91
CA VAL A 24 -12.70 3.99 -13.77
C VAL A 24 -13.61 3.53 -12.63
N LEU A 25 -14.60 4.34 -12.23
CA LEU A 25 -15.53 4.00 -11.16
C LEU A 25 -16.29 2.69 -11.44
N GLY A 26 -16.77 2.50 -12.67
CA GLY A 26 -17.44 1.27 -13.08
C GLY A 26 -16.52 0.06 -13.16
N MET A 27 -15.29 0.20 -13.66
CA MET A 27 -14.30 -0.88 -13.67
C MET A 27 -13.97 -1.36 -12.24
N LEU A 28 -13.81 -0.41 -11.32
CA LEU A 28 -13.42 -0.66 -9.93
C LEU A 28 -14.53 -1.27 -9.08
N ASP A 29 -15.77 -1.30 -9.56
CA ASP A 29 -16.96 -1.61 -8.75
C ASP A 29 -17.02 -0.73 -7.48
N GLU A 30 -16.65 0.55 -7.59
CA GLU A 30 -16.61 1.48 -6.43
C GLU A 30 -18.01 1.89 -5.98
N THR A 31 -18.61 1.11 -5.07
CA THR A 31 -20.02 1.29 -4.67
C THR A 31 -20.28 2.58 -3.92
N ARG A 32 -19.27 3.20 -3.29
CA ARG A 32 -19.42 4.51 -2.63
C ARG A 32 -19.70 5.65 -3.61
N ALA A 33 -19.43 5.45 -4.91
CA ALA A 33 -19.71 6.45 -5.94
C ALA A 33 -21.16 6.43 -6.45
N LEU A 34 -21.99 5.44 -6.08
CA LEU A 34 -23.31 5.25 -6.67
C LEU A 34 -24.21 6.49 -6.55
N ASP A 35 -24.23 7.14 -5.38
CA ASP A 35 -25.02 8.36 -5.16
C ASP A 35 -24.51 9.54 -5.99
N ALA A 36 -23.20 9.65 -6.18
CA ALA A 36 -22.62 10.67 -7.06
C ALA A 36 -23.03 10.43 -8.51
N LEU A 37 -22.92 9.20 -9.01
CA LEU A 37 -23.36 8.86 -10.39
C LEU A 37 -24.85 9.15 -10.58
N ARG A 38 -25.69 8.83 -9.59
CA ARG A 38 -27.14 9.10 -9.63
C ARG A 38 -27.44 10.59 -9.72
N ARG A 39 -26.70 11.43 -8.99
CA ARG A 39 -26.85 12.90 -9.03
C ARG A 39 -26.39 13.49 -10.35
N CYS A 40 -25.30 12.99 -10.93
CA CYS A 40 -24.75 13.50 -12.19
C CYS A 40 -25.59 13.11 -13.42
N TYR A 41 -26.19 11.91 -13.42
CA TYR A 41 -26.93 11.37 -14.57
C TYR A 41 -27.98 12.31 -15.21
N PRO A 42 -28.91 12.94 -14.46
CA PRO A 42 -29.91 13.81 -15.06
C PRO A 42 -29.34 15.10 -15.65
N ALA A 43 -28.21 15.59 -15.11
CA ALA A 43 -27.58 16.83 -15.55
C ALA A 43 -26.60 16.65 -16.71
N GLU A 44 -26.14 15.43 -16.97
CA GLU A 44 -25.15 15.16 -18.01
C GLU A 44 -25.73 15.39 -19.41
N THR A 45 -25.08 16.24 -20.19
CA THR A 45 -25.51 16.62 -21.56
C THR A 45 -24.80 15.80 -22.63
N ASP A 46 -23.57 15.34 -22.36
CA ASP A 46 -22.79 14.55 -23.31
C ASP A 46 -23.34 13.12 -23.41
N PRO A 47 -23.66 12.63 -24.62
CA PRO A 47 -24.28 11.32 -24.78
C PRO A 47 -23.37 10.16 -24.38
N ASP A 48 -22.06 10.27 -24.62
CA ASP A 48 -21.11 9.19 -24.30
C ASP A 48 -20.91 9.11 -22.78
N VAL A 49 -20.78 10.26 -22.11
CA VAL A 49 -20.70 10.30 -20.64
C VAL A 49 -22.01 9.81 -20.02
N ARG A 50 -23.18 10.20 -20.55
CA ARG A 50 -24.48 9.75 -20.05
C ARG A 50 -24.64 8.23 -20.19
N ASN A 51 -24.24 7.65 -21.32
CA ASN A 51 -24.24 6.20 -21.52
C ASN A 51 -23.29 5.49 -20.54
N ALA A 52 -22.09 6.03 -20.33
CA ALA A 52 -21.15 5.51 -19.36
C ALA A 52 -21.71 5.59 -17.92
N LEU A 53 -22.39 6.67 -17.56
CA LEU A 53 -23.04 6.85 -16.25
C LEU A 53 -24.13 5.81 -16.03
N ALA A 54 -24.98 5.55 -17.03
CA ALA A 54 -26.00 4.50 -16.96
C ALA A 54 -25.38 3.11 -16.77
N TRP A 55 -24.33 2.81 -17.55
CA TRP A 55 -23.59 1.55 -17.45
C TRP A 55 -22.96 1.36 -16.07
N ALA A 56 -22.18 2.34 -15.60
CA ALA A 56 -21.50 2.28 -14.31
C ALA A 56 -22.52 2.23 -13.17
N GLY A 57 -23.54 3.08 -13.18
CA GLY A 57 -24.59 3.11 -12.16
C GLY A 57 -25.32 1.77 -12.03
N LYS A 58 -25.73 1.15 -13.16
CA LYS A 58 -26.36 -0.18 -13.16
C LYS A 58 -25.42 -1.23 -12.57
N ARG A 59 -24.16 -1.23 -12.99
CA ARG A 59 -23.15 -2.19 -12.53
C ARG A 59 -22.89 -2.06 -11.02
N LEU A 60 -22.70 -0.84 -10.52
CA LEU A 60 -22.48 -0.57 -9.11
C LEU A 60 -23.70 -0.93 -8.26
N TYR A 61 -24.90 -0.62 -8.73
CA TYR A 61 -26.13 -1.02 -8.07
C TYR A 61 -26.25 -2.55 -7.98
N GLN A 62 -25.97 -3.27 -9.06
CA GLN A 62 -25.99 -4.74 -9.06
C GLN A 62 -24.94 -5.33 -8.10
N ALA A 63 -23.74 -4.76 -8.06
CA ALA A 63 -22.71 -5.17 -7.10
C ALA A 63 -23.20 -4.98 -5.66
N GLN A 64 -23.73 -3.79 -5.33
CA GLN A 64 -24.25 -3.49 -4.00
C GLN A 64 -25.42 -4.43 -3.60
N GLN A 65 -26.34 -4.72 -4.52
CA GLN A 65 -27.44 -5.68 -4.30
C GLN A 65 -26.95 -7.11 -4.08
N ALA A 66 -25.79 -7.47 -4.65
CA ALA A 66 -25.12 -8.75 -4.40
C ALA A 66 -24.31 -8.78 -3.08
N GLY A 67 -24.41 -7.73 -2.26
CA GLY A 67 -23.66 -7.63 -0.99
C GLY A 67 -22.22 -7.15 -1.14
N TYR A 68 -21.82 -6.68 -2.33
CA TYR A 68 -20.48 -6.14 -2.54
C TYR A 68 -20.34 -4.75 -1.90
N SER A 69 -19.27 -4.57 -1.13
CA SER A 69 -18.84 -3.30 -0.57
C SER A 69 -17.37 -3.09 -0.85
N THR A 70 -17.00 -1.93 -1.38
CA THR A 70 -15.59 -1.64 -1.70
C THR A 70 -14.70 -1.63 -0.45
N ILE A 71 -15.22 -1.20 0.70
CA ILE A 71 -14.48 -1.22 1.96
C ILE A 71 -14.33 -2.64 2.49
N ASP A 72 -15.37 -3.47 2.40
CA ASP A 72 -15.30 -4.86 2.89
C ASP A 72 -14.28 -5.66 2.07
N GLU A 73 -14.26 -5.46 0.76
CA GLU A 73 -13.30 -6.11 -0.12
C GLU A 73 -11.87 -5.63 0.10
N LEU A 74 -11.68 -4.35 0.40
CA LEU A 74 -10.38 -3.81 0.80
C LEU A 74 -9.91 -4.46 2.11
N PHE A 75 -10.78 -4.56 3.11
CA PHE A 75 -10.46 -5.16 4.41
C PHE A 75 -10.11 -6.64 4.27
N ARG A 76 -10.88 -7.38 3.48
CA ARG A 76 -10.60 -8.77 3.13
C ARG A 76 -9.25 -8.91 2.41
N PHE A 77 -8.98 -8.06 1.42
CA PHE A 77 -7.76 -8.14 0.62
C PHE A 77 -6.49 -7.90 1.45
N PHE A 78 -6.54 -6.98 2.41
CA PHE A 78 -5.40 -6.65 3.28
C PHE A 78 -5.35 -7.46 4.59
N ASN A 79 -6.20 -8.48 4.74
CA ASN A 79 -6.33 -9.30 5.97
C ASN A 79 -6.67 -8.48 7.23
N ILE A 80 -7.35 -7.35 7.08
CA ILE A 80 -7.77 -6.52 8.22
C ILE A 80 -8.87 -7.23 9.02
N ASP A 81 -9.83 -7.86 8.34
CA ASP A 81 -10.91 -8.58 9.02
C ASP A 81 -10.34 -9.70 9.91
N LYS A 82 -9.34 -10.44 9.41
CA LYS A 82 -8.63 -11.46 10.20
C LYS A 82 -7.88 -10.87 11.38
N GLU A 83 -7.25 -9.71 11.23
CA GLU A 83 -6.57 -9.04 12.35
C GLU A 83 -7.56 -8.67 13.46
N ILE A 84 -8.74 -8.16 13.08
CA ILE A 84 -9.81 -7.85 14.03
C ILE A 84 -10.35 -9.13 14.67
N GLU A 85 -10.61 -10.18 13.89
CA GLU A 85 -11.05 -11.48 14.38
C GLU A 85 -10.06 -12.12 15.36
N ASN A 86 -8.76 -11.85 15.22
CA ASN A 86 -7.73 -12.36 16.13
C ASN A 86 -7.42 -11.40 17.30
N THR A 87 -8.08 -10.25 17.38
CA THR A 87 -7.93 -9.35 18.53
C THR A 87 -8.59 -9.97 19.77
N PRO A 88 -7.93 -10.00 20.94
CA PRO A 88 -8.51 -10.52 22.16
C PRO A 88 -9.82 -9.82 22.52
N ASP A 89 -10.79 -10.56 23.04
CA ASP A 89 -11.94 -9.93 23.69
C ASP A 89 -11.58 -9.35 25.08
N ASP A 90 -12.50 -8.63 25.72
CA ASP A 90 -12.23 -7.99 27.00
C ASP A 90 -11.86 -9.00 28.11
N SER A 91 -12.39 -10.22 28.05
CA SER A 91 -12.13 -11.26 29.05
C SER A 91 -10.76 -11.91 28.84
N GLU A 92 -10.41 -12.22 27.59
CA GLU A 92 -9.09 -12.68 27.17
C GLU A 92 -8.05 -11.62 27.49
N GLN A 93 -8.36 -10.34 27.23
CA GLN A 93 -7.46 -9.24 27.53
C GLN A 93 -7.22 -9.08 29.04
N GLN A 94 -8.25 -9.22 29.87
CA GLN A 94 -8.08 -9.21 31.34
C GLN A 94 -7.20 -10.36 31.82
N LEU A 95 -7.30 -11.53 31.19
CA LEU A 95 -6.44 -12.67 31.51
C LEU A 95 -4.98 -12.39 31.09
N LEU A 96 -4.77 -11.83 29.90
CA LEU A 96 -3.44 -11.45 29.40
C LEU A 96 -2.79 -10.36 30.27
N ASP A 97 -3.55 -9.33 30.66
CA ASP A 97 -3.07 -8.26 31.54
C ASP A 97 -2.62 -8.85 32.89
N LYS A 98 -3.40 -9.78 33.48
CA LYS A 98 -3.03 -10.49 34.73
C LYS A 98 -1.77 -11.34 34.56
N MET A 99 -1.64 -12.06 33.45
CA MET A 99 -0.45 -12.86 33.16
C MET A 99 0.79 -11.96 33.02
N ALA A 100 0.67 -10.84 32.31
CA ALA A 100 1.75 -9.86 32.15
C ALA A 100 2.19 -9.27 33.49
N ASP A 101 1.23 -8.88 34.34
CA ASP A 101 1.51 -8.37 35.69
C ASP A 101 2.21 -9.41 36.56
N SER A 102 1.76 -10.68 36.52
CA SER A 102 2.42 -11.76 37.28
C SER A 102 3.87 -11.99 36.82
N LEU A 103 4.12 -11.99 35.52
CA LEU A 103 5.46 -12.15 34.96
C LEU A 103 6.36 -10.98 35.33
N HIS A 104 5.83 -9.76 35.33
CA HIS A 104 6.55 -8.56 35.74
C HIS A 104 6.95 -8.63 37.22
N GLN A 105 6.03 -9.02 38.09
CA GLN A 105 6.31 -9.22 39.52
C GLN A 105 7.35 -10.32 39.76
N ASP A 106 7.26 -11.43 39.02
CA ASP A 106 8.25 -12.51 39.09
C ASP A 106 9.64 -12.03 38.68
N LEU A 107 9.76 -11.27 37.59
CA LEU A 107 11.04 -10.70 37.14
C LEU A 107 11.64 -9.73 38.16
N LEU A 108 10.83 -8.85 38.77
CA LEU A 108 11.29 -7.96 39.84
C LEU A 108 11.77 -8.75 41.05
N SER A 109 11.02 -9.78 41.47
CA SER A 109 11.40 -10.64 42.59
C SER A 109 12.71 -11.39 42.31
N MET A 110 12.94 -11.83 41.07
CA MET A 110 14.18 -12.47 40.64
C MET A 110 15.35 -11.50 40.65
N GLN A 111 15.15 -10.26 40.19
CA GLN A 111 16.18 -9.20 40.28
C GLN A 111 16.53 -8.90 41.72
N GLU A 112 15.56 -8.72 42.61
CA GLU A 112 15.82 -8.49 44.04
C GLU A 112 16.59 -9.65 44.68
N ARG A 113 16.22 -10.89 44.37
CA ARG A 113 16.95 -12.09 44.85
C ARG A 113 18.37 -12.13 44.30
N ALA A 114 18.58 -11.75 43.04
CA ALA A 114 19.91 -11.68 42.45
C ALA A 114 20.76 -10.56 43.08
N HIS A 115 20.18 -9.40 43.37
CA HIS A 115 20.84 -8.30 44.07
C HIS A 115 21.18 -8.67 45.52
N LYS A 116 20.24 -9.29 46.26
CA LYS A 116 20.49 -9.80 47.63
C LYS A 116 21.58 -10.87 47.65
N LYS A 117 21.64 -11.76 46.66
CA LYS A 117 22.73 -12.74 46.53
C LYS A 117 24.08 -12.11 46.15
N LYS A 118 24.10 -11.05 45.35
CA LYS A 118 25.34 -10.28 45.05
C LYS A 118 25.86 -9.49 46.26
N VAL A 119 24.96 -8.94 47.08
CA VAL A 119 25.33 -8.28 48.35
C VAL A 119 25.78 -9.31 49.40
N GLY A 120 25.15 -10.50 49.42
CA GLY A 120 25.57 -11.62 50.27
C GLY A 120 26.89 -12.27 49.87
N LEU A 121 27.32 -12.16 48.60
CA LEU A 121 28.63 -12.62 48.14
C LEU A 121 29.74 -11.57 48.29
N ALA A 122 29.40 -10.30 48.58
CA ALA A 122 30.35 -9.24 48.87
C ALA A 122 30.78 -9.18 50.35
N ILE A 123 30.16 -9.97 51.23
CA ILE A 123 30.55 -10.15 52.65
C ILE A 123 30.87 -11.63 52.89
N ALA A 124 31.67 -12.24 52.02
CA ALA A 124 32.34 -13.53 52.27
C ALA A 124 33.45 -13.77 51.22
N ALA A 125 34.35 -12.81 51.05
CA ALA A 125 35.56 -12.99 50.25
C ALA A 125 36.75 -12.32 50.95
N GLY A 126 36.94 -12.68 52.21
CA GLY A 126 38.29 -12.85 52.73
C GLY A 126 38.86 -14.14 52.14
N LEU A 127 39.81 -13.99 51.21
CA LEU A 127 40.82 -14.97 50.78
C LEU A 127 40.39 -16.15 49.86
N ALA A 128 41.17 -16.27 48.78
CA ALA A 128 41.49 -17.45 47.94
C ALA A 128 40.63 -17.77 46.69
N GLY A 129 41.10 -17.26 45.55
CA GLY A 129 41.30 -17.88 44.23
C GLY A 129 40.46 -19.08 43.74
N GLY A 130 40.04 -19.02 42.46
CA GLY A 130 39.74 -20.20 41.64
C GLY A 130 38.64 -20.02 40.60
N VAL A 131 38.95 -20.30 39.33
CA VAL A 131 38.10 -20.22 38.12
C VAL A 131 37.17 -21.42 38.00
N VAL A 132 35.87 -21.24 37.69
CA VAL A 132 34.99 -22.21 36.95
C VAL A 132 33.75 -21.43 36.39
N ALA A 133 33.66 -21.08 35.12
CA ALA A 133 33.04 -21.82 33.99
C ALA A 133 31.57 -22.30 34.20
N GLY A 134 30.64 -21.96 33.29
CA GLY A 134 29.38 -22.71 33.19
C GLY A 134 28.12 -22.02 32.63
N ALA A 135 27.99 -22.05 31.30
CA ALA A 135 26.78 -22.21 30.48
C ALA A 135 25.40 -21.67 30.95
N SER A 136 24.89 -20.63 30.27
CA SER A 136 23.45 -20.40 30.12
C SER A 136 22.93 -21.18 28.90
N VAL A 137 22.24 -22.27 29.20
CA VAL A 137 21.45 -23.10 28.29
C VAL A 137 20.40 -22.24 27.59
N GLY A 138 20.54 -22.05 26.27
CA GLY A 138 19.48 -21.56 25.40
C GLY A 138 18.58 -22.73 25.03
N LEU A 139 17.33 -22.71 25.49
CA LEU A 139 16.35 -23.76 25.22
C LEU A 139 15.44 -23.32 24.07
N THR A 140 15.81 -23.79 22.87
CA THR A 140 15.00 -23.78 21.66
C THR A 140 13.91 -24.84 21.77
N MET A 141 12.64 -24.46 21.65
CA MET A 141 11.52 -25.38 21.39
C MET A 141 10.71 -24.85 20.21
N LEU A 142 11.07 -25.31 19.02
CA LEU A 142 10.30 -25.19 17.78
C LEU A 142 10.15 -26.60 17.19
N ALA A 143 8.98 -27.20 17.41
CA ALA A 143 8.44 -28.35 16.70
C ALA A 143 6.93 -28.37 17.04
N GLY A 144 5.97 -28.57 16.17
CA GLY A 144 5.92 -28.90 14.76
C GLY A 144 4.46 -29.27 14.49
N GLY A 145 3.86 -28.75 13.43
CA GLY A 145 2.45 -29.00 13.10
C GLY A 145 2.28 -29.16 11.60
N LEU A 146 2.69 -30.33 11.09
CA LEU A 146 2.30 -30.81 9.77
C LEU A 146 0.88 -31.37 9.87
N ALA A 147 -0.03 -30.87 9.06
CA ALA A 147 -1.25 -31.59 8.70
C ALA A 147 -1.57 -31.37 7.22
N SER A 148 -1.69 -32.50 6.55
CA SER A 148 -1.97 -32.72 5.14
C SER A 148 -3.46 -32.68 4.83
N GLY A 149 -3.82 -31.99 3.75
CA GLY A 149 -4.79 -32.40 2.72
C GLY A 149 -6.27 -32.59 3.07
N ALA A 150 -7.12 -31.70 2.54
CA ALA A 150 -8.35 -32.07 1.85
C ALA A 150 -8.81 -30.92 0.94
N ASP A 151 -8.97 -31.24 -0.34
CA ASP A 151 -9.45 -30.37 -1.41
C ASP A 151 -10.91 -29.95 -1.23
N ALA A 152 -11.17 -28.66 -1.44
CA ALA A 152 -12.47 -28.13 -1.82
C ALA A 152 -12.28 -26.84 -2.63
N SER A 153 -12.18 -27.00 -3.95
CA SER A 153 -12.70 -26.12 -5.01
C SER A 153 -12.93 -24.64 -4.68
N SER A 154 -11.95 -23.78 -5.01
CA SER A 154 -12.23 -22.40 -5.43
C SER A 154 -11.13 -21.92 -6.37
N THR A 155 -11.52 -21.78 -7.64
CA THR A 155 -10.70 -21.42 -8.79
C THR A 155 -9.97 -20.07 -8.61
N GLY A 156 -8.63 -20.11 -8.65
CA GLY A 156 -7.84 -19.13 -9.41
C GLY A 156 -7.43 -17.82 -8.74
N MET A 157 -7.24 -17.74 -7.41
CA MET A 157 -6.46 -16.65 -6.82
C MET A 157 -4.97 -16.99 -6.84
N GLY A 158 -4.28 -16.60 -7.91
CA GLY A 158 -2.82 -16.45 -7.90
C GLY A 158 -2.43 -15.24 -7.05
N GLY A 159 -2.48 -15.40 -5.73
CA GLY A 159 -1.98 -14.47 -4.72
C GLY A 159 -1.28 -15.32 -3.67
N ARG A 160 -0.09 -14.87 -3.21
CA ARG A 160 0.69 -15.52 -2.15
C ARG A 160 -0.22 -16.15 -1.08
N PRO A 161 0.01 -17.40 -0.64
CA PRO A 161 -0.64 -17.93 0.55
C PRO A 161 -0.24 -17.02 1.72
N GLN A 162 -1.14 -16.11 2.12
CA GLN A 162 -0.92 -15.24 3.28
C GLN A 162 -1.21 -16.06 4.54
N ILE A 163 -0.20 -16.82 4.95
CA ILE A 163 -0.12 -17.51 6.23
C ILE A 163 0.27 -16.44 7.27
N GLY A 164 -0.70 -15.64 7.70
CA GLY A 164 -0.49 -14.58 8.69
C GLY A 164 -1.82 -13.99 9.15
N THR A 165 -1.92 -13.72 10.45
CA THR A 165 -3.07 -13.05 11.09
C THR A 165 -2.95 -11.52 11.09
N THR A 166 -1.79 -11.00 10.68
CA THR A 166 -1.45 -9.57 10.66
C THR A 166 -1.66 -8.97 9.27
N ARG A 167 -2.20 -7.74 9.22
CA ARG A 167 -2.33 -6.98 7.97
C ARG A 167 -0.98 -6.72 7.30
N THR A 168 -0.97 -6.73 5.97
CA THR A 168 0.21 -6.33 5.17
C THR A 168 -0.06 -4.95 4.57
N PRO A 169 0.40 -3.85 5.18
CA PRO A 169 0.16 -2.52 4.67
C PRO A 169 0.83 -2.35 3.29
N PRO A 170 0.15 -1.74 2.30
CA PRO A 170 0.76 -1.40 1.04
C PRO A 170 1.73 -0.23 1.18
N THR A 171 2.62 -0.09 0.20
CA THR A 171 3.49 1.07 0.09
C THR A 171 2.73 2.29 -0.44
N ALA A 172 3.26 3.48 -0.16
CA ALA A 172 2.72 4.74 -0.66
C ALA A 172 2.56 4.72 -2.20
N PRO A 173 1.46 5.28 -2.74
CA PRO A 173 1.31 5.46 -4.18
C PRO A 173 2.50 6.21 -4.78
N ALA A 174 3.09 5.65 -5.82
CA ALA A 174 4.25 6.21 -6.48
C ALA A 174 3.85 7.11 -7.66
N ASN A 175 4.81 7.91 -8.12
CA ASN A 175 4.72 8.67 -9.37
C ASN A 175 5.75 8.18 -10.40
N THR A 176 6.13 6.90 -10.31
CA THR A 176 7.09 6.26 -11.21
C THR A 176 6.64 6.35 -12.66
N GLU A 177 7.59 6.46 -13.58
CA GLU A 177 7.37 6.47 -15.02
C GLU A 177 6.62 5.20 -15.47
N ILE A 178 5.55 5.36 -16.25
CA ILE A 178 4.71 4.23 -16.73
C ILE A 178 4.58 4.16 -18.26
N THR A 179 5.21 5.06 -19.03
CA THR A 179 4.92 5.20 -20.47
C THR A 179 5.30 3.96 -21.25
N ILE A 180 6.41 3.31 -20.89
CA ILE A 180 6.86 2.07 -21.56
C ILE A 180 5.79 0.98 -21.43
N TRP A 181 5.24 0.82 -20.23
CA TRP A 181 4.21 -0.17 -19.96
C TRP A 181 2.86 0.22 -20.56
N LEU A 182 2.50 1.51 -20.55
CA LEU A 182 1.30 1.98 -21.24
C LEU A 182 1.36 1.74 -22.75
N ARG A 183 2.52 1.95 -23.38
CA ARG A 183 2.71 1.64 -24.80
C ARG A 183 2.49 0.16 -25.06
N ARG A 184 3.18 -0.71 -24.30
CA ARG A 184 3.02 -2.18 -24.43
C ARG A 184 1.57 -2.61 -24.19
N PHE A 185 0.92 -2.01 -23.19
CA PHE A 185 -0.45 -2.31 -22.82
C PHE A 185 -1.46 -1.97 -23.93
N ARG A 186 -1.22 -0.93 -24.73
CA ARG A 186 -2.15 -0.50 -25.78
C ARG A 186 -1.84 -1.08 -27.16
N GLU A 187 -0.55 -1.21 -27.48
CA GLU A 187 -0.10 -1.42 -28.86
C GLU A 187 0.38 -2.85 -29.12
N SER A 188 0.61 -3.65 -28.08
CA SER A 188 1.07 -5.03 -28.30
C SER A 188 0.01 -5.86 -29.02
N PRO A 189 0.37 -6.57 -30.11
CA PRO A 189 -0.55 -7.46 -30.80
C PRO A 189 -0.89 -8.69 -29.95
N ALA A 190 0.08 -9.18 -29.17
CA ALA A 190 -0.08 -10.36 -28.33
C ALA A 190 -0.83 -10.01 -27.02
N PRO A 191 -1.97 -10.67 -26.71
CA PRO A 191 -2.74 -10.40 -25.50
C PRO A 191 -1.96 -10.71 -24.21
N GLU A 192 -1.06 -11.69 -24.22
CA GLU A 192 -0.24 -12.06 -23.06
C GLU A 192 0.71 -10.92 -22.66
N GLN A 193 1.23 -10.19 -23.65
CA GLN A 193 2.08 -9.03 -23.39
C GLN A 193 1.28 -7.84 -22.86
N ARG A 194 0.02 -7.68 -23.27
CA ARG A 194 -0.88 -6.66 -22.71
C ARG A 194 -1.26 -7.02 -21.28
N GLU A 195 -1.61 -8.27 -21.01
CA GLU A 195 -1.83 -8.74 -19.63
C GLU A 195 -0.59 -8.47 -18.75
N GLN A 196 0.59 -8.87 -19.21
CA GLN A 196 1.83 -8.62 -18.47
C GLN A 196 2.04 -7.12 -18.22
N ALA A 197 1.72 -6.25 -19.18
CA ALA A 197 1.79 -4.82 -18.97
C ALA A 197 0.81 -4.32 -17.89
N ALA A 198 -0.40 -4.89 -17.78
CA ALA A 198 -1.33 -4.56 -16.70
C ALA A 198 -0.77 -4.93 -15.31
N ILE A 199 -0.10 -6.08 -15.21
CA ILE A 199 0.60 -6.52 -13.98
C ILE A 199 1.66 -5.48 -13.60
N GLN A 200 2.53 -5.12 -14.55
CA GLN A 200 3.62 -4.17 -14.32
C GLN A 200 3.12 -2.78 -13.94
N LEU A 201 2.04 -2.29 -14.57
CA LEU A 201 1.42 -1.02 -14.20
C LEU A 201 0.93 -1.01 -12.74
N CYS A 202 0.42 -2.13 -12.25
CA CYS A 202 0.01 -2.27 -10.85
C CYS A 202 1.20 -2.40 -9.88
N GLU A 203 2.26 -3.11 -10.28
CA GLU A 203 3.49 -3.25 -9.48
C GLU A 203 4.22 -1.91 -9.28
N LEU A 204 4.23 -1.06 -10.31
CA LEU A 204 4.78 0.30 -10.22
C LEU A 204 3.98 1.22 -9.27
N ASN A 205 2.82 0.77 -8.79
CA ASN A 205 1.98 1.46 -7.81
C ASN A 205 1.66 2.92 -8.17
N ASN A 206 1.50 3.22 -9.47
CA ASN A 206 1.16 4.56 -9.95
C ASN A 206 -0.31 4.64 -10.38
N PRO A 207 -1.19 5.30 -9.59
CA PRO A 207 -2.62 5.37 -9.89
C PRO A 207 -2.98 6.09 -11.20
N LYS A 208 -2.05 6.80 -11.84
CA LYS A 208 -2.27 7.37 -13.19
C LYS A 208 -2.52 6.31 -14.25
N ALA A 209 -2.24 5.04 -13.97
CA ALA A 209 -2.59 3.92 -14.85
C ALA A 209 -4.10 3.61 -14.88
N LEU A 210 -4.89 4.04 -13.88
CA LEU A 210 -6.30 3.65 -13.74
C LEU A 210 -7.18 3.97 -14.97
N PRO A 211 -7.15 5.19 -15.57
CA PRO A 211 -7.92 5.47 -16.77
C PRO A 211 -7.57 4.55 -17.94
N HIS A 212 -6.31 4.13 -18.04
CA HIS A 212 -5.84 3.26 -19.11
C HIS A 212 -6.29 1.81 -18.91
N LEU A 213 -6.25 1.31 -17.68
CA LEU A 213 -6.81 0.01 -17.32
C LEU A 213 -8.33 0.00 -17.56
N ALA A 214 -9.03 1.08 -17.21
CA ALA A 214 -10.48 1.19 -17.46
C ALA A 214 -10.82 1.20 -18.95
N ALA A 215 -10.03 1.89 -19.77
CA ALA A 215 -10.20 1.88 -21.22
C ALA A 215 -10.02 0.46 -21.81
N ALA A 216 -9.01 -0.29 -21.37
CA ALA A 216 -8.79 -1.66 -21.82
C ALA A 216 -9.86 -2.63 -21.30
N PHE A 217 -10.32 -2.48 -20.06
CA PHE A 217 -11.43 -3.28 -19.52
C PHE A 217 -12.69 -3.20 -20.38
N LEU A 218 -12.95 -2.06 -21.00
CA LEU A 218 -14.12 -1.84 -21.84
C LEU A 218 -13.92 -2.23 -23.29
N ASN A 219 -12.73 -2.01 -23.84
CA ASN A 219 -12.52 -2.03 -25.30
C ASN A 219 -11.47 -3.03 -25.79
N ASP A 220 -10.71 -3.71 -24.91
CA ASP A 220 -9.74 -4.70 -25.37
C ASP A 220 -10.47 -5.92 -25.94
N ASP A 221 -10.04 -6.39 -27.11
CA ASP A 221 -10.63 -7.55 -27.78
C ASP A 221 -10.50 -8.83 -26.94
N SER A 222 -9.40 -8.96 -26.20
CA SER A 222 -9.09 -10.15 -25.39
C SER A 222 -9.82 -10.14 -24.05
N PRO A 223 -10.68 -11.14 -23.76
CA PRO A 223 -11.31 -11.28 -22.44
C PRO A 223 -10.30 -11.38 -21.30
N GLN A 224 -9.16 -12.03 -21.54
CA GLN A 224 -8.06 -12.16 -20.58
C GLN A 224 -7.49 -10.80 -20.19
N VAL A 225 -7.25 -9.93 -21.18
CA VAL A 225 -6.73 -8.58 -20.92
C VAL A 225 -7.78 -7.73 -20.20
N ARG A 226 -9.07 -7.85 -20.55
CA ARG A 226 -10.15 -7.16 -19.82
C ARG A 226 -10.19 -7.57 -18.35
N GLN A 227 -10.12 -8.88 -18.07
CA GLN A 227 -10.11 -9.40 -16.69
C GLN A 227 -8.87 -8.94 -15.92
N ALA A 228 -7.69 -8.98 -16.55
CA ALA A 228 -6.45 -8.48 -15.97
C ALA A 228 -6.55 -6.99 -15.65
N ALA A 229 -7.04 -6.17 -16.58
CA ALA A 229 -7.20 -4.74 -16.40
C ALA A 229 -8.09 -4.41 -15.20
N GLN A 230 -9.23 -5.10 -15.06
CA GLN A 230 -10.09 -4.94 -13.89
C GLN A 230 -9.40 -5.38 -12.59
N ARG A 231 -8.82 -6.58 -12.57
CA ARG A 231 -8.18 -7.16 -11.38
C ARG A 231 -7.06 -6.25 -10.86
N TYR A 232 -6.14 -5.87 -11.74
CA TYR A 232 -4.98 -5.05 -11.37
C TYR A 232 -5.36 -3.59 -11.16
N GLY A 233 -6.40 -3.09 -11.83
CA GLY A 233 -7.00 -1.79 -11.54
C GLY A 233 -7.54 -1.71 -10.11
N LYS A 234 -8.30 -2.73 -9.68
CA LYS A 234 -8.81 -2.84 -8.30
C LYS A 234 -7.69 -2.89 -7.27
N ILE A 235 -6.68 -3.74 -7.47
CA ILE A 235 -5.54 -3.85 -6.55
C ILE A 235 -4.81 -2.51 -6.44
N LEU A 236 -4.50 -1.86 -7.56
CA LEU A 236 -3.84 -0.56 -7.59
C LEU A 236 -4.65 0.51 -6.85
N TYR A 237 -5.97 0.51 -7.05
CA TYR A 237 -6.88 1.43 -6.37
C TYR A 237 -6.97 1.15 -4.87
N TRP A 238 -7.18 -0.10 -4.45
CA TRP A 238 -7.27 -0.48 -3.04
C TRP A 238 -5.99 -0.15 -2.27
N ARG A 239 -4.80 -0.31 -2.88
CA ARG A 239 -3.53 0.14 -2.29
C ARG A 239 -3.54 1.64 -2.01
N ALA A 240 -4.03 2.44 -2.96
CA ALA A 240 -4.11 3.88 -2.80
C ALA A 240 -5.14 4.31 -1.75
N VAL A 241 -6.31 3.67 -1.73
CA VAL A 241 -7.36 3.93 -0.73
C VAL A 241 -6.91 3.51 0.66
N TYR A 242 -6.34 2.32 0.82
CA TYR A 242 -5.79 1.88 2.10
C TYR A 242 -4.77 2.89 2.61
N TRP A 243 -3.79 3.27 1.78
CA TRP A 243 -2.75 4.21 2.20
C TRP A 243 -3.35 5.52 2.69
N GLU A 244 -4.33 6.07 1.97
CA GLU A 244 -5.06 7.27 2.39
C GLU A 244 -5.81 7.08 3.70
N MET A 245 -6.53 5.96 3.86
CA MET A 245 -7.26 5.64 5.07
C MET A 245 -6.34 5.47 6.30
N GLU A 246 -5.12 4.97 6.08
CA GLU A 246 -4.09 4.91 7.12
C GLU A 246 -3.58 6.30 7.48
N GLN A 247 -3.32 7.18 6.49
CA GLN A 247 -2.81 8.52 6.76
C GLN A 247 -3.81 9.42 7.48
N ASN A 248 -5.12 9.29 7.19
CA ASN A 248 -6.16 10.11 7.80
C ASN A 248 -6.81 9.44 9.03
N GLY A 249 -6.36 8.25 9.43
CA GLY A 249 -6.88 7.52 10.60
C GLY A 249 -8.20 6.78 10.39
N THR A 250 -8.88 6.96 9.25
CA THR A 250 -10.20 6.32 9.00
C THR A 250 -10.14 4.80 8.95
N ILE A 251 -8.98 4.20 8.66
CA ILE A 251 -8.81 2.75 8.75
C ILE A 251 -8.90 2.26 10.20
N ALA A 252 -8.29 2.99 11.14
CA ALA A 252 -8.31 2.65 12.56
C ALA A 252 -9.72 2.84 13.13
N GLU A 253 -10.41 3.91 12.74
CA GLU A 253 -11.80 4.15 13.10
C GLU A 253 -12.72 3.01 12.64
N GLU A 254 -12.57 2.59 11.37
CA GLU A 254 -13.35 1.50 10.80
C GLU A 254 -13.02 0.13 11.44
N MET A 255 -11.75 -0.12 11.75
CA MET A 255 -11.34 -1.30 12.53
C MET A 255 -11.99 -1.30 13.92
N MET A 256 -11.95 -0.19 14.65
CA MET A 256 -12.58 -0.07 15.97
C MET A 256 -14.10 -0.29 15.88
N ARG A 257 -14.75 0.29 14.87
CA ARG A 257 -16.19 0.11 14.64
C ARG A 257 -16.56 -1.36 14.42
N ARG A 258 -15.79 -2.07 13.59
CA ARG A 258 -16.00 -3.51 13.31
C ARG A 258 -15.70 -4.37 14.52
N ALA A 259 -14.61 -4.09 15.24
CA ALA A 259 -14.27 -4.78 16.48
C ALA A 259 -15.39 -4.65 17.52
N ALA A 260 -15.89 -3.43 17.73
CA ALA A 260 -16.99 -3.17 18.65
C ALA A 260 -18.27 -3.94 18.25
N ALA A 261 -18.57 -4.03 16.96
CA ALA A 261 -19.69 -4.83 16.46
C ALA A 261 -19.54 -6.34 16.74
N MET A 262 -18.30 -6.82 16.94
CA MET A 262 -17.97 -8.19 17.35
C MET A 262 -17.79 -8.35 18.87
N GLY A 263 -18.00 -7.30 19.67
CA GLY A 263 -17.74 -7.33 21.12
C GLY A 263 -16.25 -7.34 21.48
N LYS A 264 -15.38 -6.85 20.58
CA LYS A 264 -13.93 -6.80 20.74
C LYS A 264 -13.44 -5.37 20.93
N THR A 265 -12.32 -5.22 21.65
CA THR A 265 -11.70 -3.92 21.93
C THR A 265 -10.31 -3.83 21.29
N ILE A 266 -10.17 -3.03 20.23
CA ILE A 266 -8.85 -2.69 19.68
C ILE A 266 -8.30 -1.52 20.50
N ARG A 267 -7.25 -1.77 21.30
CA ARG A 267 -6.47 -0.68 21.91
C ARG A 267 -5.60 -0.07 20.82
N THR A 268 -5.78 1.23 20.56
CA THR A 268 -4.73 2.01 19.90
C THR A 268 -3.49 1.95 20.78
N PRO A 269 -2.32 1.54 20.28
CA PRO A 269 -1.10 1.63 21.07
C PRO A 269 -0.97 3.09 21.50
N LYS A 270 -0.88 3.32 22.81
CA LYS A 270 -0.48 4.63 23.35
C LYS A 270 0.77 5.02 22.57
N SER A 271 0.72 6.16 21.89
CA SER A 271 1.92 6.86 21.48
C SER A 271 2.71 7.15 22.75
N GLY A 272 3.60 6.23 23.12
CA GLY A 272 4.57 6.46 24.17
C GLY A 272 5.38 7.71 23.80
N PRO A 273 5.80 8.53 24.78
CA PRO A 273 6.65 9.66 24.47
C PRO A 273 7.88 9.14 23.74
N ALA A 274 8.10 9.66 22.54
CA ALA A 274 9.37 9.52 21.85
C ALA A 274 10.45 10.07 22.78
N GLY A 275 11.25 9.17 23.35
CA GLY A 275 12.47 9.54 24.06
C GLY A 275 12.60 8.88 25.42
N ILE A 276 13.26 7.72 25.45
CA ILE A 276 14.39 7.35 26.33
C ILE A 276 15.05 6.18 25.57
N GLY A 277 16.33 6.12 25.21
CA GLY A 277 17.52 6.89 25.52
C GLY A 277 18.71 6.01 25.09
N GLY A 278 19.78 6.62 24.57
CA GLY A 278 20.99 5.89 24.19
C GLY A 278 22.14 6.77 23.68
N SER A 279 22.21 8.03 24.09
CA SER A 279 23.39 8.86 23.88
C SER A 279 24.56 8.32 24.72
N MET A 280 25.50 7.64 24.07
CA MET A 280 26.83 7.38 24.62
C MET A 280 27.65 8.68 24.59
N PRO A 281 28.38 9.04 25.66
CA PRO A 281 29.33 10.13 25.62
C PRO A 281 30.60 9.69 24.87
N LEU A 282 30.97 10.45 23.84
CA LEU A 282 32.28 10.34 23.18
C LEU A 282 33.32 11.05 24.04
N PRO A 283 34.54 10.48 24.20
CA PRO A 283 35.63 11.16 24.89
C PRO A 283 36.27 12.23 24.01
N ASP A 284 36.70 13.30 24.68
CA ASP A 284 37.45 14.45 24.17
C ASP A 284 38.65 14.03 23.31
N SER A 285 38.76 14.64 22.12
CA SER A 285 40.05 14.84 21.48
C SER A 285 40.10 16.20 20.82
N ALA A 286 41.03 17.00 21.32
CA ALA A 286 41.27 18.39 20.98
C ALA A 286 41.65 18.57 19.51
N ALA A 287 41.13 19.64 18.91
CA ALA A 287 41.63 20.23 17.68
C ALA A 287 43.10 20.70 17.85
N PRO A 288 43.82 20.95 16.74
CA PRO A 288 43.83 22.34 16.29
C PRO A 288 43.90 22.53 14.77
N GLY A 289 43.46 23.71 14.33
CA GLY A 289 44.00 24.34 13.13
C GLY A 289 43.00 24.65 12.03
N THR A 290 42.24 25.73 12.18
CA THR A 290 41.73 26.50 11.05
C THR A 290 42.91 27.21 10.36
N PRO A 291 42.85 27.45 9.05
CA PRO A 291 42.57 28.83 8.67
C PRO A 291 41.60 28.98 7.48
N ALA A 292 40.97 30.15 7.48
CA ALA A 292 39.98 30.63 6.54
C ALA A 292 40.55 31.03 5.17
N ALA A 293 39.75 30.88 4.11
CA ALA A 293 39.63 31.75 2.92
C ALA A 293 38.64 31.07 1.95
N GLY A 294 37.51 31.67 1.59
CA GLY A 294 37.43 32.54 0.41
C GLY A 294 36.37 31.99 -0.57
N PRO A 295 35.84 32.81 -1.49
CA PRO A 295 34.43 32.78 -1.87
C PRO A 295 34.09 31.83 -3.03
N ALA A 296 32.77 31.58 -3.14
CA ALA A 296 32.12 30.86 -4.22
C ALA A 296 32.60 31.30 -5.63
N GLN A 297 33.14 30.34 -6.37
CA GLN A 297 33.20 30.28 -7.84
C GLN A 297 32.38 29.02 -8.19
N GLY A 298 31.38 29.04 -9.04
CA GLY A 298 31.33 29.60 -10.38
C GLY A 298 30.61 28.53 -11.19
N SER A 299 29.28 28.62 -11.25
CA SER A 299 28.44 27.78 -12.09
C SER A 299 28.75 28.06 -13.56
N THR A 300 29.37 27.11 -14.25
CA THR A 300 29.41 27.10 -15.72
C THR A 300 28.06 26.67 -16.30
N PRO A 301 27.70 27.18 -17.49
CA PRO A 301 26.34 27.15 -18.01
C PRO A 301 26.00 25.82 -18.68
N GLU A 302 24.75 25.41 -18.49
CA GLU A 302 24.06 24.42 -19.31
C GLU A 302 24.25 24.75 -20.80
N GLY A 303 24.65 23.73 -21.56
CA GLY A 303 24.71 23.80 -23.01
C GLY A 303 23.31 24.10 -23.56
N ASP A 304 23.16 25.32 -24.06
CA ASP A 304 21.99 25.81 -24.76
C ASP A 304 21.72 24.90 -25.97
N VAL A 305 20.68 24.08 -25.87
CA VAL A 305 20.23 23.24 -26.97
C VAL A 305 19.58 24.17 -27.98
N ASP A 306 20.27 24.44 -29.09
CA ASP A 306 19.77 25.29 -30.18
C ASP A 306 18.51 24.67 -30.80
N VAL A 307 17.37 25.08 -30.24
CA VAL A 307 16.01 24.69 -30.67
C VAL A 307 15.80 25.03 -32.15
N GLY A 308 16.49 26.04 -32.68
CA GLY A 308 16.45 26.41 -34.09
C GLY A 308 17.01 25.31 -34.99
N GLU A 309 18.11 24.66 -34.58
CA GLU A 309 18.71 23.57 -35.35
C GLU A 309 17.82 22.31 -35.36
N ILE A 310 17.16 22.02 -34.24
CA ILE A 310 16.23 20.89 -34.10
C ILE A 310 15.00 21.09 -35.00
N LEU A 311 14.43 22.29 -35.01
CA LEU A 311 13.26 22.59 -35.84
C LEU A 311 13.60 22.59 -37.34
N ARG A 312 14.81 23.03 -37.72
CA ARG A 312 15.28 22.96 -39.09
C ARG A 312 15.42 21.51 -39.58
N LYS A 313 16.06 20.63 -38.79
CA LYS A 313 16.19 19.19 -39.10
C LYS A 313 14.82 18.50 -39.19
N ALA A 314 13.87 18.87 -38.33
CA ALA A 314 12.52 18.32 -38.38
C ALA A 314 11.76 18.72 -39.66
N LYS A 315 11.97 19.95 -40.17
CA LYS A 315 11.33 20.45 -41.39
C LYS A 315 11.92 19.79 -42.65
N GLU A 316 13.23 19.63 -42.70
CA GLU A 316 13.94 18.92 -43.78
C GLU A 316 13.51 17.45 -43.87
N ALA A 317 13.36 16.77 -42.72
CA ALA A 317 12.89 15.38 -42.67
C ALA A 317 11.44 15.22 -43.18
N ARG A 318 10.55 16.19 -42.92
CA ARG A 318 9.17 16.18 -43.44
C ARG A 318 9.13 16.38 -44.95
N GLN A 319 9.95 17.30 -45.47
CA GLN A 319 10.03 17.53 -46.92
C GLN A 319 10.60 16.31 -47.67
N ALA A 320 11.58 15.62 -47.09
CA ALA A 320 12.13 14.40 -47.66
C ALA A 320 11.10 13.25 -47.73
N ARG A 321 10.21 13.13 -46.71
CA ARG A 321 9.12 12.15 -46.72
C ARG A 321 8.06 12.48 -47.77
N HIS A 322 7.71 13.76 -47.91
CA HIS A 322 6.73 14.19 -48.90
C HIS A 322 7.21 13.97 -50.35
N ARG A 323 8.53 14.09 -50.60
CA ARG A 323 9.13 13.77 -51.90
C ARG A 323 9.17 12.27 -52.21
N LYS A 324 9.17 11.39 -51.20
CA LYS A 324 9.14 9.93 -51.38
C LYS A 324 7.72 9.36 -51.58
N GLN A 325 6.68 10.09 -51.20
CA GLN A 325 5.27 9.67 -51.37
C GLN A 325 4.62 10.20 -52.66
N GLY A 326 5.28 11.10 -53.39
CA GLY A 326 4.80 11.66 -54.65
C GLY A 326 5.50 11.10 -55.91
N ARG A 327 6.07 9.90 -55.84
CA ARG A 327 6.70 9.20 -56.96
C ARG A 327 6.16 7.78 -57.08
#